data_AF-A0A109JLZ9-F1
#
_entry.id   AF-A0A109JLZ9-F1
#
_cell.length_a   1.000
_cell.length_b   1.000
_cell.length_c   1.000
_cell.angle_alpha   90.00
_cell.angle_beta   90.00
_cell.angle_gamma   90.00
#
_symmetry.space_group_name_H-M   'P 1'
#
loop_
_entity.id
_entity.type
_entity.pdbx_description
1 polymer ?
#
loop_
_entity_poly.entity_id
_entity_poly.type
_entity_poly.pdbx_seq_one_letter_code
_entity_poly.pdbx_strand_id
1 'polypeptide(L)' 'MLTCRACGVDPLIWLRHVLTELPQRGEAAEIGDLLPFNFSKTNAQ' A
#
# COMPACT_ATOMS: atom_id res chain seq x y z
N MET A 1 -3.13 -18.51 -8.76
CA MET A 1 -3.58 -17.11 -8.82
C MET A 1 -3.69 -16.73 -10.29
N LEU A 2 -4.91 -16.59 -10.82
CA LEU A 2 -5.10 -16.18 -12.22
C LEU A 2 -4.77 -14.69 -12.34
N THR A 3 -3.99 -14.31 -13.36
CA THR A 3 -3.68 -12.90 -13.63
C THR A 3 -4.92 -12.20 -14.18
N CYS A 4 -5.03 -10.87 -13.99
CA CYS A 4 -6.18 -10.09 -14.49
C CYS A 4 -6.46 -10.35 -15.97
N ARG A 5 -5.39 -10.52 -16.77
CA ARG A 5 -5.45 -10.88 -18.18
C ARG A 5 -6.10 -12.25 -18.43
N ALA A 6 -5.84 -13.25 -17.60
CA ALA A 6 -6.45 -14.59 -17.72
C ALA A 6 -7.94 -14.59 -17.36
N CYS A 7 -8.40 -13.60 -16.60
CA CYS A 7 -9.81 -13.41 -16.23
C CYS A 7 -10.56 -12.48 -17.19
N GLY A 8 -9.96 -12.04 -18.30
CA GLY A 8 -10.56 -11.10 -19.24
C GLY A 8 -10.72 -9.67 -18.69
N VAL A 9 -10.03 -9.34 -17.60
CA VAL A 9 -10.06 -8.01 -16.98
C VAL A 9 -8.98 -7.14 -17.61
N ASP A 10 -9.36 -5.93 -18.03
CA ASP A 10 -8.40 -4.93 -18.50
C ASP A 10 -7.38 -4.61 -17.37
N PRO A 11 -6.08 -4.80 -17.60
CA PRO A 11 -5.07 -4.60 -16.56
C PRO A 11 -5.04 -3.19 -15.97
N LEU A 12 -5.34 -2.17 -16.78
CA LEU A 12 -5.30 -0.77 -16.35
C LEU A 12 -6.54 -0.41 -15.50
N ILE A 13 -7.71 -0.91 -15.88
CA ILE A 13 -8.93 -0.79 -15.05
C ILE A 13 -8.72 -1.48 -13.70
N TRP A 14 -8.16 -2.69 -13.69
CA TRP A 14 -7.87 -3.39 -12.44
C TRP A 14 -6.87 -2.64 -11.57
N LEU A 15 -5.78 -2.13 -12.16
CA LEU A 15 -4.79 -1.34 -11.41
C LEU A 15 -5.42 -0.11 -10.77
N ARG A 16 -6.24 0.63 -11.52
CA ARG A 16 -6.94 1.81 -11.00
C ARG A 16 -7.87 1.44 -9.85
N HIS A 17 -8.64 0.38 -9.99
CA HIS A 17 -9.52 -0.11 -8.92
C HIS A 17 -8.72 -0.50 -7.66
N VAL A 18 -7.64 -1.27 -7.81
CA VAL A 18 -6.82 -1.66 -6.65
C VAL A 18 -6.25 -0.44 -5.93
N LEU A 19 -5.80 0.58 -6.67
CA LEU A 19 -5.30 1.82 -6.07
C LEU A 19 -6.37 2.59 -5.29
N THR A 20 -7.66 2.47 -5.62
CA THR A 20 -8.75 3.07 -4.82
C THR A 20 -9.07 2.28 -3.56
N GLU A 21 -8.84 0.97 -3.57
CA GLU A 21 -9.07 0.10 -2.41
C GLU A 21 -7.92 0.11 -1.38
N LEU A 22 -6.77 0.71 -1.72
CA LEU A 22 -5.63 0.75 -0.80
C LEU A 22 -5.97 1.57 0.45
N PRO A 23 -5.61 1.07 1.65
CA PRO A 23 -5.80 1.82 2.88
C PRO A 23 -5.03 3.13 2.80
N GLN A 24 -5.73 4.23 3.05
CA GLN A 24 -5.13 5.55 3.11
C GLN A 24 -4.32 5.68 4.40
N ARG A 25 -3.16 6.32 4.29
CA ARG A 25 -2.36 6.66 5.47
C ARG A 25 -2.97 7.84 6.19
N GLY A 26 -3.00 7.78 7.51
CA GLY A 26 -3.30 8.96 8.32
C GLY A 26 -2.21 10.02 8.16
N GLU A 27 -2.55 11.30 8.33
CA GLU A 27 -1.61 12.42 8.18
C GLU A 27 -0.40 12.32 9.12
N ALA A 28 -0.58 11.67 10.28
CA ALA A 28 0.48 11.42 11.26
C ALA A 28 1.28 10.13 11.00
N ALA A 29 0.98 9.38 9.94
CA ALA A 29 1.69 8.14 9.63
C ALA A 29 3.06 8.45 9.01
N GLU A 30 4.12 8.00 9.67
CA GLU A 30 5.48 8.43 9.41
C GLU A 30 6.16 7.48 8.43
N ILE A 31 6.87 7.96 7.41
CA ILE A 31 7.50 7.09 6.39
C ILE A 31 8.35 5.95 6.99
N GLY A 32 8.93 6.18 8.17
CA GLY A 32 9.66 5.18 8.94
C GLY A 32 8.86 3.92 9.26
N ASP A 33 7.53 4.00 9.43
CA ASP A 33 6.69 2.84 9.75
C ASP A 33 6.57 1.84 8.58
N LEU A 34 6.89 2.28 7.36
CA LEU A 34 6.88 1.45 6.14
C LEU A 34 8.21 0.71 5.93
N LEU A 35 9.24 1.05 6.68
CA LEU A 35 10.55 0.42 6.52
C LEU A 35 10.52 -0.98 7.15
N PRO A 36 11.23 -1.96 6.56
CA PRO A 36 11.29 -3.32 7.09
C PRO A 36 11.90 -3.40 8.49
N PHE A 37 12.64 -2.36 8.91
CA PHE A 37 13.14 -2.19 10.26
C PHE A 37 12.42 -1.02 10.92
N ASN A 38 11.32 -1.33 11.60
CA ASN A 38 10.63 -0.42 12.49
C ASN A 38 11.47 -0.24 13.75
N PHE A 39 12.52 0.57 13.67
CA PHE A 39 13.19 1.06 14.87
C PHE A 39 12.17 1.92 15.62
N SER A 40 11.70 1.43 16.76
CA SER A 40 10.90 2.23 17.68
C SER A 40 11.62 3.56 17.83
N LYS A 41 10.99 4.65 17.36
CA LYS A 41 11.54 5.99 17.53
C LYS A 41 11.77 6.15 19.03
N THR A 42 13.04 6.23 19.43
CA THR A 42 13.37 6.62 20.78
C THR A 42 12.81 8.03 20.93
N ASN A 43 11.71 8.17 21.66
CA ASN A 43 11.31 9.47 22.17
C ASN A 43 12.48 9.89 23.07
N ALA A 44 13.40 10.68 22.51
CA ALA A 44 14.38 11.40 23.29
C ALA A 44 13.59 12.46 24.06
N GLN A 45 13.25 12.14 25.30
CA GLN A 45 12.77 13.09 26.30
C GLN A 45 13.83 13.23 27.36
#